data_AF-A0A7J7CZU0-F1
#
_entry.id   AF-A0A7J7CZU0-F1
#
_cell.length_a   1.000
_cell.length_b   1.000
_cell.length_c   1.000
_cell.angle_alpha   90.00
_cell.angle_beta   90.00
_cell.angle_gamma   90.00
#
_symmetry.space_group_name_H-M   'P 1'
#
loop_
_entity.id
_entity.type
_entity.pdbx_description
1 polymer ?
#
loop_
_entity_poly.entity_id
_entity_poly.type
_entity_poly.pdbx_seq_one_letter_code
_entity_poly.pdbx_strand_id
1 'polypeptide(L)'
;MIIRLKNKNFQLSRSKFSRSCGDSMASTSSAAARLEADDEWELCNDDDGFIYKRKKRLRVDDPELVSSAPDPELERRSRRGRKRRTLLRLKREYQSAIDHWENLSNTLHAMQEKTQHQITWQQEQQEKYETALLSNSPLTEVQGGKDSGGSLVDELLLQIEAQEAIIHDVSNLCDVAEAMYNAQEERLKQQYFDLPIWSSLEELMASLCDER
;
A
#
# COMPACT_ATOMS: atom_id res chain seq x y z
N MET A 1 15.63 -1.73 -18.83
CA MET A 1 14.76 -0.54 -18.99
C MET A 1 14.10 -0.26 -17.65
N ILE A 2 14.49 0.79 -16.93
CA ILE A 2 14.04 1.04 -15.54
C ILE A 2 12.88 2.03 -15.57
N ILE A 3 11.68 1.59 -15.23
CA ILE A 3 10.50 2.46 -15.13
C ILE A 3 10.53 3.16 -13.77
N ARG A 4 10.83 4.46 -13.78
CA ARG A 4 10.65 5.35 -12.61
C ARG A 4 9.17 5.70 -12.47
N LEU A 5 8.49 5.11 -11.49
CA LEU A 5 7.20 5.61 -11.03
C LEU A 5 7.42 6.83 -10.13
N LYS A 6 6.96 8.00 -10.58
CA LYS A 6 6.95 9.26 -9.81
C LYS A 6 5.91 9.14 -8.69
N ASN A 7 6.40 9.07 -7.45
CA ASN A 7 5.56 9.04 -6.25
C ASN A 7 4.99 10.44 -5.98
N LYS A 8 3.67 10.60 -6.04
CA LYS A 8 2.96 11.86 -5.74
C LYS A 8 2.58 11.90 -4.26
N ASN A 9 2.88 13.04 -3.64
CA ASN A 9 2.61 13.42 -2.25
C ASN A 9 1.31 12.86 -1.65
N PHE A 10 1.45 12.13 -0.54
CA PHE A 10 0.35 11.81 0.37
C PHE A 10 0.55 12.63 1.66
N GLN A 11 -0.16 13.75 1.78
CA GLN A 11 -0.20 14.59 2.98
C GLN A 11 -1.22 13.98 3.95
N LEU A 12 -0.76 13.36 5.03
CA LEU A 12 -1.62 12.91 6.12
C LEU A 12 -1.82 14.05 7.13
N SER A 13 -2.96 14.71 7.08
CA SER A 13 -3.41 15.66 8.09
C SER A 13 -3.71 14.92 9.41
N ARG A 14 -2.90 15.14 10.44
CA ARG A 14 -3.17 14.66 11.82
C ARG A 14 -4.00 15.70 12.56
N SER A 15 -5.31 15.50 12.61
CA SER A 15 -6.21 16.16 13.56
C SER A 15 -5.93 15.62 14.97
N LYS A 16 -5.66 16.51 15.93
CA LYS A 16 -5.59 16.21 17.37
C LYS A 16 -6.89 16.68 18.01
N PHE A 17 -7.69 15.75 18.49
CA PHE A 17 -8.84 16.00 19.34
C PHE A 17 -8.37 15.98 20.80
N SER A 18 -8.42 17.13 21.49
CA SER A 18 -8.16 17.22 22.93
C SER A 18 -9.49 17.43 23.65
N ARG A 19 -9.87 16.45 24.47
CA ARG A 19 -11.02 16.55 25.38
C ARG A 19 -10.65 17.46 26.55
N SER A 20 -11.45 18.50 26.76
CA SER A 20 -11.44 19.37 27.94
C SER A 20 -12.49 18.85 28.91
N CYS A 21 -12.08 18.40 30.10
CA CYS A 21 -13.00 18.23 31.23
C CYS A 21 -12.94 19.53 32.04
N GLY A 22 -14.08 20.19 32.18
CA GLY A 22 -14.24 21.34 33.06
C GLY A 22 -14.58 20.86 34.47
N ASP A 23 -13.95 21.48 35.47
CA ASP A 23 -14.47 21.57 36.83
C ASP A 23 -14.28 23.02 37.31
N SER A 24 -15.38 23.59 37.79
CA SER A 24 -15.55 24.90 38.44
C SER A 24 -16.13 24.57 39.83
N MET A 25 -15.85 25.18 40.98
CA MET A 25 -15.53 26.55 41.37
C MET A 25 -14.80 26.53 42.72
N ALA A 26 -13.96 27.53 42.98
CA ALA A 26 -13.92 28.21 44.28
C ALA A 26 -13.22 29.57 44.12
N SER A 27 -13.99 30.65 44.26
CA SER A 27 -13.47 32.01 44.30
C SER A 27 -12.68 32.27 45.57
N THR A 28 -11.51 32.91 45.45
CA THR A 28 -11.01 33.83 46.48
C THR A 28 -10.13 34.89 45.83
N SER A 29 -10.43 36.14 46.16
CA SER A 29 -9.85 37.37 45.60
C SER A 29 -8.39 37.58 46.03
N SER A 30 -7.68 38.40 45.24
CA SER A 30 -6.39 39.07 45.53
C SER A 30 -5.09 38.37 45.11
N ALA A 31 -4.66 38.59 43.85
CA ALA A 31 -3.25 38.69 43.45
C ALA A 31 -3.12 39.25 42.01
N ALA A 32 -3.60 40.48 41.77
CA ALA A 32 -3.51 41.16 40.48
C ALA A 32 -2.08 41.66 40.10
N ALA A 33 -1.03 40.90 40.43
CA ALA A 33 0.35 41.35 40.26
C ALA A 33 1.36 40.29 39.78
N ARG A 34 0.94 39.21 39.12
CA ARG A 34 1.89 38.17 38.64
C ARG A 34 1.61 37.52 37.28
N LEU A 35 0.85 38.18 36.39
CA LEU A 35 0.50 37.65 35.07
C LEU A 35 1.10 38.45 33.91
N GLU A 36 2.38 38.82 34.01
CA GLU A 36 3.18 39.33 32.89
C GLU A 36 4.56 38.64 32.88
N ALA A 37 4.59 37.33 33.14
CA ALA A 37 5.76 36.50 32.84
C ALA A 37 5.58 35.91 31.44
N ASP A 38 5.68 36.83 30.49
CA ASP A 38 5.99 36.73 29.07
C ASP A 38 6.09 35.30 28.49
N ASP A 39 5.24 35.04 27.49
CA ASP A 39 5.32 33.91 26.56
C ASP A 39 6.54 34.05 25.61
N GLU A 40 7.74 34.20 26.19
CA GLU A 40 8.97 34.36 25.44
C GLU A 40 9.39 32.99 24.87
N TRP A 41 9.22 32.82 23.56
CA TRP A 41 9.65 31.62 22.83
C TRP A 41 11.07 31.82 22.30
N GLU A 42 11.99 30.91 22.61
CA GLU A 42 13.34 30.91 22.04
C GLU A 42 13.43 29.94 20.85
N LEU A 43 14.20 30.33 19.82
CA LEU A 43 14.53 29.50 18.67
C LEU A 43 15.77 28.67 19.00
N CYS A 44 15.65 27.36 18.90
CA CYS A 44 16.75 26.41 19.13
C CYS A 44 17.10 25.69 17.85
N ASN A 45 18.40 25.63 17.57
CA ASN A 45 18.97 24.87 16.48
C ASN A 45 19.54 23.57 17.04
N ASP A 46 19.07 22.44 16.54
CA ASP A 46 19.72 21.15 16.78
C ASP A 46 20.91 20.98 15.81
N ASP A 47 21.85 20.10 16.16
CA ASP A 47 23.04 19.78 15.34
C ASP A 47 22.69 19.25 13.93
N ASP A 48 21.44 18.82 13.73
CA ASP A 48 20.89 18.37 12.44
C ASP A 48 20.37 19.55 11.57
N GLY A 49 20.53 20.81 12.02
CA GLY A 49 20.13 22.02 11.30
C GLY A 49 18.63 22.35 11.38
N PHE A 50 17.85 21.59 12.16
CA PHE A 50 16.43 21.88 12.38
C PHE A 50 16.24 22.97 13.45
N ILE A 51 15.45 23.99 13.10
CA ILE A 51 15.12 25.11 13.98
C ILE A 51 13.69 24.91 14.51
N TYR A 52 13.51 24.93 15.83
CA TYR A 52 12.18 24.89 16.46
C TYR A 52 12.04 25.93 17.58
N LYS A 53 10.79 26.31 17.85
CA LYS A 53 10.44 27.22 18.96
C LYS A 53 10.21 26.40 20.24
N ARG A 54 10.82 26.80 21.35
CA ARG A 54 10.52 26.25 22.68
C ARG A 54 10.28 27.37 23.68
N LYS A 55 9.41 27.15 24.67
CA LYS A 55 9.11 28.15 25.70
C LYS A 55 10.34 28.35 26.57
N LYS A 56 10.78 29.60 26.74
CA LYS A 56 11.96 29.94 27.53
C LYS A 56 11.71 29.53 28.98
N ARG A 57 12.52 28.61 29.50
CA ARG A 57 12.47 28.26 30.93
C ARG A 57 13.14 29.38 31.68
N LEU A 58 12.38 30.13 32.46
CA LEU A 58 12.89 31.11 33.41
C LEU A 58 13.91 30.38 34.29
N ARG A 59 15.19 30.73 34.17
CA ARG A 59 16.20 30.31 35.14
C ARG A 59 15.91 31.10 36.41
N VAL A 60 15.05 30.54 37.25
CA VAL A 60 14.95 30.91 38.64
C VAL A 60 16.18 30.29 39.29
N ASP A 61 17.15 31.12 39.64
CA ASP A 61 18.22 30.75 40.56
C ASP A 61 17.59 30.51 41.95
N ASP A 62 16.93 29.37 42.12
CA ASP A 62 16.43 28.88 43.41
C ASP A 62 16.58 27.33 43.45
N PRO A 63 17.47 26.78 44.30
CA PRO A 63 17.89 25.38 44.22
C PRO A 63 16.89 24.34 44.79
N GLU A 64 15.68 24.71 45.22
CA GLU A 64 14.84 23.81 46.06
C GLU A 64 13.64 23.11 45.43
N LEU A 65 13.41 23.20 44.11
CA LEU A 65 12.34 22.43 43.45
C LEU A 65 12.84 21.55 42.29
N VAL A 66 13.77 20.64 42.61
CA VAL A 66 14.17 19.55 41.71
C VAL A 66 13.15 18.41 41.82
N SER A 67 11.89 18.64 41.43
CA SER A 67 10.93 17.54 41.29
C SER A 67 11.23 16.78 39.99
N SER A 68 11.94 15.65 40.12
CA SER A 68 12.09 14.53 39.17
C SER A 68 11.65 14.79 37.72
N ALA A 69 12.37 15.66 37.00
CA ALA A 69 12.34 15.62 35.54
C ALA A 69 13.13 14.37 35.10
N PRO A 70 12.58 13.50 34.24
CA PRO A 70 13.33 12.38 33.68
C PRO A 70 14.61 12.90 33.05
N ASP A 71 15.74 12.22 33.29
CA ASP A 71 17.03 12.61 32.72
C ASP A 71 16.88 12.78 31.19
N PRO A 72 17.09 13.99 30.65
CA PRO A 72 16.92 14.27 29.23
C PRO A 72 17.78 13.34 28.36
N GLU A 73 18.88 12.81 28.89
CA GLU A 73 19.73 11.87 28.16
C GLU A 73 19.12 10.46 28.07
N LEU A 74 18.44 9.99 29.13
CA LEU A 74 17.68 8.74 29.10
C LEU A 74 16.51 8.82 28.11
N GLU A 75 15.81 9.95 28.05
CA GLU A 75 14.74 10.16 27.09
C GLU A 75 15.25 10.14 25.63
N ARG A 76 16.38 10.81 25.36
CA ARG A 76 17.04 10.79 24.03
C ARG A 76 17.43 9.37 23.63
N ARG A 77 18.03 8.58 24.52
CA ARG A 77 18.38 7.18 24.26
C ARG A 77 17.14 6.33 23.99
N SER A 78 16.07 6.52 24.76
CA SER A 78 14.79 5.84 24.55
C SER A 78 14.18 6.17 23.18
N ARG A 79 14.24 7.44 22.77
CA ARG A 79 13.79 7.89 21.42
C ARG A 79 14.62 7.26 20.30
N ARG A 80 15.96 7.26 20.43
CA ARG A 80 16.87 6.60 19.47
C ARG A 80 16.58 5.10 19.39
N GLY A 81 16.33 4.45 20.53
CA GLY A 81 15.94 3.04 20.61
C GLY A 81 14.63 2.73 19.89
N ARG A 82 13.59 3.55 20.08
CA ARG A 82 12.32 3.44 19.33
C ARG A 82 12.54 3.55 17.83
N LYS A 83 13.27 4.57 17.36
CA LYS A 83 13.58 4.77 15.93
C LYS A 83 14.33 3.57 15.35
N ARG A 84 15.37 3.09 16.04
CA ARG A 84 16.15 1.92 15.60
C ARG A 84 15.29 0.67 15.47
N ARG A 85 14.41 0.39 16.44
CA ARG A 85 13.49 -0.76 16.38
C ARG A 85 12.55 -0.68 15.18
N THR A 86 11.94 0.47 14.94
CA THR A 86 11.05 0.67 13.79
C THR A 86 11.79 0.50 12.46
N LEU A 87 12.99 1.07 12.33
CA LEU A 87 13.79 0.92 11.11
C LEU A 87 14.22 -0.52 10.85
N LEU A 88 14.62 -1.26 11.90
CA LEU A 88 14.97 -2.67 11.77
C LEU A 88 13.76 -3.54 11.40
N ARG A 89 12.58 -3.21 11.95
CA ARG A 89 11.32 -3.89 11.57
C ARG A 89 11.01 -3.65 10.10
N LEU A 90 11.01 -2.40 9.65
CA LEU A 90 10.77 -2.05 8.26
C LEU A 90 11.79 -2.72 7.33
N LYS A 91 13.08 -2.71 7.69
CA LYS A 91 14.11 -3.42 6.91
C LYS A 91 13.75 -4.90 6.73
N ARG A 92 13.31 -5.57 7.80
CA ARG A 92 12.91 -6.99 7.75
C ARG A 92 11.68 -7.20 6.88
N GLU A 93 10.66 -6.35 7.02
CA GLU A 93 9.43 -6.42 6.22
C GLU A 93 9.72 -6.23 4.73
N TYR A 94 10.49 -5.20 4.37
CA TYR A 94 10.88 -4.97 2.98
C TYR A 94 11.77 -6.08 2.43
N GLN A 95 12.71 -6.60 3.22
CA GLN A 95 13.53 -7.73 2.77
C GLN A 95 12.67 -8.95 2.49
N SER A 96 11.76 -9.31 3.41
CA SER A 96 10.85 -10.43 3.20
C SER A 96 9.95 -10.24 1.98
N ALA A 97 9.50 -9.02 1.71
CA ALA A 97 8.73 -8.72 0.52
C ALA A 97 9.57 -8.91 -0.75
N ILE A 98 10.81 -8.39 -0.77
CA ILE A 98 11.74 -8.56 -1.90
C ILE A 98 11.98 -10.05 -2.16
N ASP A 99 12.32 -10.83 -1.13
CA ASP A 99 12.58 -12.26 -1.25
C ASP A 99 11.35 -13.00 -1.82
N HIS A 100 10.15 -12.59 -1.41
CA HIS A 100 8.90 -13.14 -1.94
C HIS A 100 8.69 -12.78 -3.42
N TRP A 101 8.93 -11.53 -3.82
CA TRP A 101 8.84 -11.09 -5.21
C TRP A 101 9.86 -11.79 -6.10
N GLU A 102 11.09 -12.00 -5.61
CA GLU A 102 12.13 -12.76 -6.32
C GLU A 102 11.70 -14.21 -6.53
N ASN A 103 11.15 -14.87 -5.50
CA ASN A 103 10.65 -16.23 -5.62
C ASN A 103 9.51 -16.37 -6.64
N LEU A 104 8.54 -15.45 -6.63
CA LEU A 104 7.46 -15.43 -7.61
C LEU A 104 7.99 -15.20 -9.02
N SER A 105 8.89 -14.24 -9.20
CA SER A 105 9.53 -13.96 -10.49
C SER A 105 10.27 -15.18 -11.03
N ASN A 106 11.06 -15.86 -10.18
CA ASN A 106 11.79 -17.07 -10.57
C ASN A 106 10.85 -18.21 -10.95
N THR A 107 9.73 -18.36 -10.23
CA THR A 107 8.72 -19.38 -10.54
C THR A 107 8.07 -19.12 -11.89
N LEU A 108 7.68 -17.88 -12.16
CA LEU A 108 7.10 -17.49 -13.46
C LEU A 108 8.11 -17.70 -14.60
N HIS A 109 9.37 -17.30 -14.40
CA HIS A 109 10.42 -17.53 -15.39
C HIS A 109 10.65 -19.01 -15.67
N ALA A 110 10.68 -19.86 -14.63
CA ALA A 110 10.83 -21.30 -14.77
C ALA A 110 9.63 -21.94 -15.50
N MET A 111 8.41 -21.44 -15.28
CA MET A 111 7.23 -21.87 -16.04
C MET A 111 7.34 -21.45 -17.51
N GLN A 112 7.73 -20.21 -17.78
CA GLN A 112 7.92 -19.71 -19.13
C GLN A 112 8.99 -20.52 -19.88
N GLU A 113 10.14 -20.80 -19.26
CA GLU A 113 11.18 -21.62 -19.86
C GLU A 113 10.66 -23.03 -20.17
N LYS A 114 9.93 -23.68 -19.24
CA LYS A 114 9.35 -25.00 -19.49
C LYS A 114 8.40 -25.01 -20.68
N THR A 115 7.50 -24.03 -20.76
CA THR A 115 6.58 -23.88 -21.89
C THR A 115 7.34 -23.67 -23.20
N GLN A 116 8.36 -22.82 -23.18
CA GLN A 116 9.16 -22.53 -24.37
C GLN A 116 9.93 -23.78 -24.84
N HIS A 117 10.54 -24.52 -23.93
CA HIS A 117 11.19 -25.79 -24.23
C HIS A 117 10.21 -26.82 -24.79
N GLN A 118 8.99 -26.89 -24.25
CA GLN A 118 7.96 -27.81 -24.74
C GLN A 118 7.52 -27.49 -26.16
N ILE A 119 7.33 -26.20 -26.49
CA ILE A 119 7.00 -25.74 -27.84
C ILE A 119 8.12 -26.08 -28.82
N THR A 120 9.37 -25.75 -28.47
CA THR A 120 10.53 -26.08 -29.33
C THR A 120 10.66 -27.58 -29.55
N TRP A 121 10.49 -28.38 -28.49
CA TRP A 121 10.56 -29.84 -28.61
C TRP A 121 9.44 -30.40 -29.49
N GLN A 122 8.23 -29.86 -29.42
CA GLN A 122 7.13 -30.25 -30.33
C GLN A 122 7.41 -29.86 -31.78
N GLN A 123 7.93 -28.66 -32.05
CA GLN A 123 8.32 -28.23 -33.39
C GLN A 123 9.38 -29.15 -33.98
N GLU A 124 10.44 -29.48 -33.24
CA GLU A 124 11.48 -30.40 -33.70
C GLU A 124 10.95 -31.81 -34.03
N GLN A 125 9.94 -32.29 -33.30
CA GLN A 125 9.31 -33.58 -33.62
C GLN A 125 8.43 -33.50 -34.86
N GLN A 126 7.68 -32.41 -35.03
CA GLN A 126 6.85 -32.18 -36.21
C GLN A 126 7.72 -32.08 -37.47
N GLU A 127 8.81 -31.30 -37.41
CA GLU A 127 9.78 -31.19 -38.51
C GLU A 127 10.40 -32.55 -38.86
N LYS A 128 10.77 -33.37 -37.88
CA LYS A 128 11.29 -34.72 -38.13
C LYS A 128 10.25 -35.63 -38.78
N TYR A 129 8.99 -35.54 -38.37
CA TYR A 129 7.90 -36.34 -38.94
C TYR A 129 7.58 -35.91 -40.37
N GLU A 130 7.52 -34.61 -40.65
CA GLU A 130 7.32 -34.06 -41.99
C GLU A 130 8.50 -34.36 -42.92
N THR A 131 9.74 -34.24 -42.44
CA THR A 131 10.93 -34.59 -43.23
C THR A 131 10.98 -36.09 -43.53
N ALA A 132 10.54 -36.95 -42.60
CA ALA A 132 10.44 -38.40 -42.82
C ALA A 132 9.33 -38.78 -43.81
N LEU A 133 8.20 -38.06 -43.82
CA LEU A 133 7.13 -38.24 -44.81
C LEU A 133 7.56 -37.81 -46.22
N LEU A 134 8.33 -36.72 -46.33
CA LEU A 134 8.91 -36.26 -47.60
C LEU A 134 10.01 -37.20 -48.13
N SER A 135 10.76 -37.88 -47.23
CA SER A 135 11.79 -38.84 -47.60
C SER A 135 11.25 -40.23 -47.98
N ASN A 136 10.00 -40.56 -47.64
CA ASN A 136 9.42 -41.88 -47.84
C ASN A 136 8.28 -41.93 -48.89
N SER A 137 8.03 -40.84 -49.63
CA SER A 137 7.00 -40.84 -50.67
C SER A 137 7.56 -41.34 -52.02
N PRO A 138 7.04 -42.44 -52.60
CA PRO A 138 7.34 -42.83 -53.96
C PRO A 138 6.76 -41.78 -54.91
N LEU A 139 7.61 -41.24 -55.80
CA LEU A 139 7.20 -40.39 -56.92
C LEU A 139 5.95 -40.98 -57.59
N THR A 140 4.80 -40.35 -57.39
CA THR A 140 3.62 -40.54 -58.22
C THR A 140 3.15 -39.16 -58.62
N GLU A 141 3.49 -38.79 -59.86
CA GLU A 141 2.89 -37.66 -60.55
C GLU A 141 1.36 -37.81 -60.54
N VAL A 142 0.65 -36.88 -59.92
CA VAL A 142 -0.68 -36.47 -60.38
C VAL A 142 -0.83 -34.96 -60.18
N GLN A 143 -1.13 -34.30 -61.28
CA GLN A 143 -1.50 -32.89 -61.41
C GLN A 143 -2.67 -32.52 -60.50
N GLY A 144 -2.65 -31.30 -59.96
CA GLY A 144 -3.83 -30.71 -59.32
C GLY A 144 -3.52 -29.39 -58.64
N GLY A 145 -3.45 -28.32 -59.42
CA GLY A 145 -3.35 -26.98 -58.86
C GLY A 145 -4.60 -26.60 -58.07
N LYS A 146 -4.40 -25.64 -57.16
CA LYS A 146 -5.39 -24.72 -56.57
C LYS A 146 -6.05 -25.21 -55.27
N ASP A 147 -5.40 -24.97 -54.12
CA ASP A 147 -6.08 -24.44 -52.90
C ASP A 147 -5.16 -24.03 -51.72
N SER A 148 -4.07 -23.28 -51.95
CA SER A 148 -3.23 -22.82 -50.82
C SER A 148 -3.84 -21.67 -50.00
N GLY A 149 -4.99 -21.12 -50.42
CA GLY A 149 -5.66 -19.99 -49.75
C GLY A 149 -6.63 -20.40 -48.64
N GLY A 150 -7.29 -21.56 -48.77
CA GLY A 150 -8.25 -22.03 -47.77
C GLY A 150 -7.59 -22.37 -46.43
N SER A 151 -6.43 -23.05 -46.47
CA SER A 151 -5.72 -23.48 -45.27
C SER A 151 -5.20 -22.34 -44.39
N LEU A 152 -4.78 -21.21 -44.99
CA LEU A 152 -4.31 -20.05 -44.22
C LEU A 152 -5.46 -19.32 -43.54
N VAL A 153 -6.62 -19.25 -44.19
CA VAL A 153 -7.81 -18.61 -43.63
C VAL A 153 -8.33 -19.41 -42.43
N ASP A 154 -8.35 -20.75 -42.54
CA ASP A 154 -8.76 -21.62 -41.44
C ASP A 154 -7.80 -21.53 -40.24
N GLU A 155 -6.48 -21.43 -40.48
CA GLU A 155 -5.49 -21.23 -39.41
C GLU A 155 -5.67 -19.87 -38.71
N LEU A 156 -5.89 -18.80 -39.47
CA LEU A 156 -6.16 -17.47 -38.92
C LEU A 156 -7.48 -17.43 -38.13
N LEU A 157 -8.50 -18.15 -38.60
CA LEU A 157 -9.76 -18.30 -37.89
C LEU A 157 -9.55 -18.98 -36.52
N LEU A 158 -8.81 -20.09 -36.50
CA LEU A 158 -8.45 -20.80 -35.28
C LEU A 158 -7.66 -19.91 -34.29
N GLN A 159 -6.75 -19.07 -34.80
CA GLN A 159 -6.01 -18.13 -33.96
C GLN A 159 -6.93 -17.07 -33.35
N ILE A 160 -7.88 -16.54 -34.12
CA ILE A 160 -8.84 -15.53 -33.63
C ILE A 160 -9.77 -16.14 -32.59
N GLU A 161 -10.28 -17.35 -32.81
CA GLU A 161 -11.13 -18.06 -31.85
C GLU A 161 -10.38 -18.35 -30.54
N ALA A 162 -9.11 -18.74 -30.62
CA ALA A 162 -8.26 -18.92 -29.43
C ALA A 162 -8.01 -17.59 -28.70
N GLN A 163 -7.79 -16.50 -29.44
CA GLN A 163 -7.61 -15.18 -28.85
C GLN A 163 -8.90 -14.65 -28.21
N GLU A 164 -10.06 -14.91 -28.82
CA GLU A 164 -11.38 -14.59 -28.26
C GLU A 164 -11.60 -15.30 -26.92
N ALA A 165 -11.28 -16.60 -26.83
CA ALA A 165 -11.36 -17.34 -25.58
C ALA A 165 -10.49 -16.72 -24.47
N ILE A 166 -9.25 -16.33 -24.80
CA ILE A 166 -8.34 -15.67 -23.85
C ILE A 166 -8.89 -14.32 -23.39
N ILE A 167 -9.42 -13.51 -24.31
CA ILE A 167 -10.02 -12.22 -23.97
C ILE A 167 -11.20 -12.42 -23.04
N HIS A 168 -12.07 -13.38 -23.35
CA HIS A 168 -13.23 -13.71 -22.53
C HIS A 168 -12.83 -14.16 -21.12
N ASP A 169 -11.80 -15.01 -20.99
CA ASP A 169 -11.29 -15.45 -19.69
C ASP A 169 -10.73 -14.29 -18.85
N VAL A 170 -9.98 -13.38 -19.48
CA VAL A 170 -9.46 -12.18 -18.81
C VAL A 170 -10.59 -11.24 -18.39
N SER A 171 -11.60 -11.04 -19.25
CA SER A 171 -12.79 -10.26 -18.92
C SER A 171 -13.53 -10.83 -17.72
N ASN A 172 -13.75 -12.15 -17.67
CA ASN A 172 -14.38 -12.81 -16.53
C ASN A 172 -13.58 -12.61 -15.23
N LEU A 173 -12.24 -12.68 -15.30
CA LEU A 173 -11.39 -12.46 -14.14
C LEU A 173 -11.51 -11.01 -13.63
N CYS A 174 -11.60 -10.04 -14.54
CA CYS A 174 -11.86 -8.63 -14.19
C CYS A 174 -13.22 -8.45 -13.52
N ASP A 175 -14.28 -9.07 -14.06
CA ASP A 175 -15.64 -8.99 -13.49
C ASP A 175 -15.68 -9.60 -12.08
N VAL A 176 -15.01 -10.74 -11.87
CA VAL A 176 -14.89 -11.36 -10.54
C VAL A 176 -14.13 -10.46 -9.57
N ALA A 177 -13.01 -9.86 -10.01
CA ALA A 177 -12.23 -8.95 -9.17
C ALA A 177 -13.03 -7.70 -8.78
N GLU A 178 -13.80 -7.13 -9.72
CA GLU A 178 -14.68 -5.99 -9.47
C GLU A 178 -15.81 -6.36 -8.51
N ALA A 179 -16.44 -7.53 -8.68
CA ALA A 179 -17.47 -8.02 -7.77
C ALA A 179 -16.93 -8.22 -6.34
N MET A 180 -15.72 -8.78 -6.19
CA MET A 180 -15.07 -8.94 -4.89
C MET A 180 -14.78 -7.60 -4.23
N TYR A 181 -14.25 -6.64 -4.98
CA TYR A 181 -13.97 -5.30 -4.47
C TYR A 181 -15.25 -4.59 -4.03
N ASN A 182 -16.29 -4.60 -4.87
CA ASN A 182 -17.58 -4.00 -4.56
C ASN A 182 -18.21 -4.63 -3.31
N ALA A 183 -18.19 -5.97 -3.20
CA ALA A 183 -18.70 -6.66 -2.01
C ALA A 183 -17.95 -6.27 -0.72
N GLN A 184 -16.63 -6.09 -0.81
CA GLN A 184 -15.82 -5.66 0.33
C GLN A 184 -16.08 -4.19 0.68
N GLU A 185 -16.23 -3.32 -0.32
CA GLU A 185 -16.59 -1.91 -0.11
C GLU A 185 -17.95 -1.78 0.57
N GLU A 186 -18.98 -2.46 0.05
CA GLU A 186 -20.32 -2.44 0.64
C GLU A 186 -20.32 -3.00 2.07
N ARG A 187 -19.54 -4.06 2.34
CA ARG A 187 -19.38 -4.58 3.71
C ARG A 187 -18.76 -3.54 4.65
N LEU A 188 -17.77 -2.79 4.20
CA LEU A 188 -17.17 -1.72 5.01
C LEU A 188 -18.15 -0.59 5.24
N LYS A 189 -18.88 -0.15 4.20
CA LYS A 189 -19.94 0.86 4.33
C LYS A 189 -20.99 0.43 5.36
N GLN A 190 -21.46 -0.80 5.28
CA GLN A 190 -22.43 -1.35 6.22
C GLN A 190 -21.91 -1.32 7.66
N GLN A 191 -20.62 -1.64 7.90
CA GLN A 191 -20.02 -1.51 9.24
C GLN A 191 -20.05 -0.08 9.80
N TYR A 192 -19.93 0.94 8.95
CA TYR A 192 -20.03 2.32 9.39
C TYR A 192 -21.47 2.74 9.69
N PHE A 193 -22.44 2.24 8.92
CA PHE A 193 -23.86 2.53 9.16
C PHE A 193 -24.43 1.76 10.37
N ASP A 194 -23.93 0.57 10.65
CA ASP A 194 -24.35 -0.27 11.79
C ASP A 194 -23.71 0.15 13.12
N LEU A 195 -22.98 1.27 13.17
CA LEU A 195 -22.44 1.78 14.42
C LEU A 195 -23.59 2.30 15.32
N PRO A 196 -23.65 1.90 16.60
CA PRO A 196 -24.73 2.27 17.52
C PRO A 196 -24.80 3.78 17.83
N ILE A 197 -23.79 4.55 17.43
CA ILE A 197 -23.81 6.01 17.47
C ILE A 197 -24.82 6.62 16.48
N TRP A 198 -25.13 5.91 15.39
CA TRP A 198 -26.05 6.38 14.35
C TRP A 198 -27.48 5.84 14.50
N SER A 199 -27.69 4.79 15.30
CA SER A 199 -29.02 4.20 15.52
C SER A 199 -29.98 5.07 16.32
N SER A 200 -29.48 6.03 17.08
CA SER A 200 -30.31 6.97 17.84
C SER A 200 -29.87 8.41 17.62
N LEU A 201 -29.93 8.85 16.36
CA LEU A 201 -29.76 10.26 16.01
C LEU A 201 -30.66 11.17 16.86
N GLU A 202 -31.87 10.72 17.22
CA GLU A 202 -32.78 11.45 18.12
C GLU A 202 -32.26 11.54 19.57
N GLU A 203 -31.63 10.50 20.11
CA GLU A 203 -31.02 10.53 21.45
C GLU A 203 -29.74 11.37 21.47
N LEU A 204 -28.95 11.33 20.39
CA LEU A 204 -27.76 12.16 20.21
C LEU A 204 -28.14 13.64 20.10
N MET A 205 -29.16 13.95 19.31
CA MET A 205 -29.71 15.31 19.19
C MET A 205 -30.31 15.77 20.51
N ALA A 206 -31.03 14.91 21.23
CA ALA A 206 -31.55 15.22 22.56
C ALA A 206 -30.42 15.50 23.57
N SER A 207 -29.34 14.71 23.56
CA SER A 207 -28.18 14.93 24.43
C SER A 207 -27.37 16.20 24.11
N LEU A 208 -27.41 16.68 22.87
CA LEU A 208 -26.74 17.93 22.47
C LEU A 208 -27.62 19.17 22.69
N CYS A 209 -28.94 19.01 22.67
CA CYS A 209 -29.90 20.08 22.95
C CYS A 209 -30.24 20.22 24.45
N ASP A 210 -29.81 19.30 25.30
CA ASP A 210 -29.90 19.43 26.76
C ASP A 210 -28.70 20.23 27.31
N GLU A 211 -28.59 21.47 26.84
CA GLU A 211 -27.65 22.47 27.34
C GLU A 211 -28.41 23.34 28.35
N ARG A 212 -28.04 23.19 29.63
CA ARG A 212 -28.50 24.02 30.74
C ARG A 212 -27.48 25.09 31.05
#